data_AF-A0A8H7SGQ9-F1
#
_entry.id   AF-A0A8H7SGQ9-F1
#
_cell.length_a   1.000
_cell.length_b   1.000
_cell.length_c   1.000
_cell.angle_alpha   90.00
_cell.angle_beta   90.00
_cell.angle_gamma   90.00
#
_symmetry.space_group_name_H-M   'P 1'
#
loop_
_entity.id
_entity.type
_entity.pdbx_description
1 polymer ?
#
loop_
_entity_poly.entity_id
_entity_poly.type
_entity_poly.pdbx_seq_one_letter_code
_entity_poly.pdbx_strand_id
1 'polypeptide(L)'
;KMAKVYLDPELKDLTMEQVAEINKNNKPNTKWKSSKLTEPMFPREYQYEILKKAVSENIIAVLDTGAGKTLISVMLIKHMKMIEDENCRTIPNYNRKITFFLVERVPLVFQQFHVLESNCDARIEKLCGEMNVDTWSKQKWLDIFDNADICIMTAQILRDVLQRGFLSLDRVNLLIFDECHHATKGHPYNLIMYQFYHRMEGPRPKIFGMTASPANKANVNKSIMYYIGNKPRR
;
A
#
# COMPACT_ATOMS: atom_id res chain seq x y z
N LYS A 1 6.18 -12.80 9.41
CA LYS A 1 5.02 -12.84 10.34
C LYS A 1 3.74 -12.72 9.50
N MET A 2 2.64 -13.39 9.90
CA MET A 2 1.35 -13.36 9.18
C MET A 2 0.76 -11.94 9.14
N ALA A 3 -0.01 -11.60 8.09
CA ALA A 3 -0.74 -10.33 8.06
C ALA A 3 -2.08 -10.46 8.78
N LYS A 4 -2.39 -9.55 9.70
CA LYS A 4 -3.69 -9.53 10.40
C LYS A 4 -4.68 -8.62 9.68
N VAL A 5 -5.94 -9.06 9.60
CA VAL A 5 -7.04 -8.23 9.09
C VAL A 5 -7.60 -7.41 10.23
N TYR A 6 -7.69 -6.10 10.03
CA TYR A 6 -8.36 -5.21 10.97
C TYR A 6 -9.64 -4.67 10.34
N LEU A 7 -10.77 -4.98 10.99
CA LEU A 7 -12.09 -4.42 10.72
C LEU A 7 -12.33 -3.26 11.68
N ASP A 8 -13.05 -2.25 11.21
CA ASP A 8 -13.51 -1.13 12.01
C ASP A 8 -14.20 -1.60 13.31
N PRO A 9 -13.81 -1.09 14.50
CA PRO A 9 -14.51 -1.35 15.74
C PRO A 9 -16.01 -1.00 15.71
N GLU A 10 -16.44 0.02 14.97
CA GLU A 10 -17.86 0.42 14.86
C GLU A 10 -18.71 -0.57 14.05
N LEU A 11 -18.06 -1.47 13.29
CA LEU A 11 -18.72 -2.52 12.51
C LEU A 11 -18.79 -3.86 13.24
N LYS A 12 -18.36 -3.94 14.51
CA LYS A 12 -18.38 -5.19 15.28
C LYS A 12 -19.78 -5.61 15.72
N ASP A 13 -20.70 -4.67 15.88
CA ASP A 13 -22.00 -4.93 16.53
C ASP A 13 -23.24 -4.62 15.68
N LEU A 14 -23.08 -4.21 14.41
CA LEU A 14 -24.21 -3.83 13.54
C LEU A 14 -24.68 -5.00 12.65
N THR A 15 -25.99 -5.25 12.66
CA THR A 15 -26.61 -6.22 11.74
C THR A 15 -26.68 -5.68 10.32
N MET A 16 -26.76 -6.57 9.32
CA MET A 16 -26.72 -6.20 7.89
C MET A 16 -27.89 -5.28 7.48
N GLU A 17 -29.01 -5.34 8.19
CA GLU A 17 -30.18 -4.49 7.96
C GLU A 17 -29.93 -3.04 8.38
N GLN A 18 -29.22 -2.84 9.50
CA GLN A 18 -28.89 -1.50 10.02
C GLN A 18 -27.89 -0.76 9.11
N VAL A 19 -26.96 -1.50 8.49
CA VAL A 19 -25.98 -0.93 7.53
C VAL A 19 -26.65 -0.52 6.20
N ALA A 20 -27.68 -1.23 5.77
CA ALA A 20 -28.42 -0.89 4.55
C ALA A 20 -29.29 0.37 4.72
N GLU A 21 -29.79 0.61 5.93
CA GLU A 21 -30.62 1.76 6.28
C GLU A 21 -29.83 3.08 6.33
N ILE A 22 -28.59 3.03 6.85
CA ILE A 22 -27.67 4.17 6.90
C ILE A 22 -27.29 4.65 5.48
N ASN A 23 -27.09 3.70 4.55
CA ASN A 23 -26.75 4.01 3.16
C ASN A 23 -27.93 4.61 2.36
N LYS A 24 -29.18 4.37 2.77
CA LYS A 24 -30.35 5.02 2.15
C LYS A 24 -30.50 6.49 2.53
N ASN A 25 -29.97 6.90 3.69
CA ASN A 25 -30.18 8.25 4.23
C ASN A 25 -29.10 9.27 3.83
N ASN A 26 -27.96 8.82 3.26
CA ASN A 26 -26.90 9.71 2.81
C ASN A 26 -26.97 9.96 1.29
N LYS A 27 -27.76 10.97 0.88
CA LYS A 27 -27.59 11.59 -0.44
C LYS A 27 -26.35 12.50 -0.41
N PRO A 28 -25.48 12.49 -1.43
CA PRO A 28 -24.30 13.36 -1.46
C PRO A 28 -24.72 14.82 -1.64
N ASN A 29 -24.45 15.65 -0.64
CA ASN A 29 -24.64 17.09 -0.77
C ASN A 29 -23.47 17.68 -1.58
N THR A 30 -23.80 18.22 -2.75
CA THR A 30 -22.89 18.84 -3.71
C THR A 30 -22.52 20.25 -3.27
N LYS A 31 -21.26 20.46 -2.88
CA LYS A 31 -20.44 21.67 -3.14
C LYS A 31 -19.11 21.56 -2.38
N TRP A 32 -18.01 21.36 -3.09
CA TRP A 32 -16.69 21.72 -2.57
C TRP A 32 -16.11 22.82 -3.45
N LYS A 33 -16.14 24.06 -2.92
CA LYS A 33 -15.40 25.19 -3.49
C LYS A 33 -13.99 25.16 -2.92
N SER A 34 -13.02 25.42 -3.80
CA SER A 34 -11.60 25.56 -3.48
C SER A 34 -11.32 26.80 -2.62
N SER A 35 -10.57 26.63 -1.52
CA SER A 35 -9.56 27.61 -1.09
C SER A 35 -8.77 27.12 0.13
N LYS A 36 -7.45 27.00 -0.08
CA LYS A 36 -6.29 27.41 0.77
C LYS A 36 -6.25 27.09 2.28
N LEU A 37 -5.03 26.66 2.67
CA LEU A 37 -4.50 26.32 3.99
C LEU A 37 -4.94 24.92 4.46
N THR A 38 -4.12 23.91 4.17
CA THR A 38 -4.27 22.57 4.73
C THR A 38 -4.04 22.66 6.23
N GLU A 39 -5.13 22.71 7.01
CA GLU A 39 -5.05 22.46 8.44
C GLU A 39 -4.31 21.13 8.68
N PRO A 40 -3.47 21.04 9.73
CA PRO A 40 -2.83 19.79 10.08
C PRO A 40 -3.91 18.73 10.29
N MET A 41 -3.97 17.76 9.36
CA MET A 41 -4.94 16.68 9.40
C MET A 41 -4.53 15.74 10.53
N PHE A 42 -5.05 15.99 11.73
CA PHE A 42 -4.84 15.08 12.86
C PHE A 42 -5.51 13.73 12.54
N PRO A 43 -4.76 12.61 12.61
CA PRO A 43 -5.33 11.31 12.38
C PRO A 43 -6.38 11.01 13.46
N ARG A 44 -7.49 10.41 13.03
CA ARG A 44 -8.50 9.86 13.94
C ARG A 44 -7.89 8.72 14.75
N GLU A 45 -8.44 8.46 15.93
CA GLU A 45 -7.92 7.44 16.86
C GLU A 45 -7.76 6.06 16.19
N TYR A 46 -8.76 5.60 15.43
CA TYR A 46 -8.66 4.32 14.71
C TYR A 46 -7.53 4.29 13.67
N GLN A 47 -7.22 5.42 13.02
CA GLN A 47 -6.14 5.52 12.04
C GLN A 47 -4.79 5.36 12.72
N TYR A 48 -4.65 5.95 13.92
CA TYR A 48 -3.46 5.80 14.76
C TYR A 48 -3.29 4.38 15.31
N GLU A 49 -4.38 3.73 15.71
CA GLU A 49 -4.36 2.32 16.14
C GLU A 49 -3.96 1.37 15.00
N ILE A 50 -4.46 1.60 13.78
CA ILE A 50 -4.03 0.83 12.60
C ILE A 50 -2.55 1.10 12.30
N LEU A 51 -2.09 2.34 12.39
CA LEU A 51 -0.69 2.70 12.20
C LEU A 51 0.22 1.97 13.20
N LYS A 52 -0.07 2.02 14.51
CA LYS A 52 0.71 1.31 15.55
C LYS A 52 0.88 -0.17 15.23
N LYS A 53 -0.21 -0.81 14.81
CA LYS A 53 -0.17 -2.22 14.43
C LYS A 53 0.64 -2.39 13.14
N ALA A 54 0.45 -1.54 12.13
CA ALA A 54 1.17 -1.63 10.86
C ALA A 54 2.68 -1.44 11.04
N VAL A 55 3.10 -0.62 12.00
CA VAL A 55 4.52 -0.50 12.40
C VAL A 55 5.07 -1.82 12.95
N SER A 56 4.31 -2.56 13.76
CA SER A 56 4.78 -3.79 14.39
C SER A 56 4.62 -5.07 13.55
N GLU A 57 3.63 -5.12 12.65
CA GLU A 57 3.30 -6.31 11.87
C GLU A 57 2.74 -5.99 10.47
N ASN A 58 2.53 -7.04 9.67
CA ASN A 58 1.88 -6.92 8.38
C ASN A 58 0.37 -6.77 8.59
N ILE A 59 -0.30 -5.89 7.83
CA ILE A 59 -1.73 -5.61 8.04
C ILE A 59 -2.48 -5.51 6.73
N ILE A 60 -3.74 -5.94 6.78
CA ILE A 60 -4.78 -5.55 5.83
C ILE A 60 -5.82 -4.70 6.58
N ALA A 61 -5.92 -3.43 6.20
CA ALA A 61 -6.91 -2.50 6.73
C ALA A 61 -8.16 -2.52 5.83
N VAL A 62 -9.29 -2.96 6.39
CA VAL A 62 -10.59 -2.95 5.73
C VAL A 62 -11.40 -1.80 6.34
N LEU A 63 -11.53 -0.71 5.59
CA LEU A 63 -12.17 0.53 6.06
C LEU A 63 -13.07 1.08 4.97
N ASP A 64 -14.13 1.79 5.32
CA ASP A 64 -15.05 2.38 4.35
C ASP A 64 -14.36 3.38 3.39
N THR A 65 -14.99 3.61 2.24
CA THR A 65 -14.54 4.65 1.31
C THR A 65 -14.65 6.01 1.99
N GLY A 66 -13.61 6.84 1.89
CA GLY A 66 -13.55 8.12 2.61
C GLY A 66 -13.07 8.03 4.06
N ALA A 67 -12.82 6.83 4.61
CA ALA A 67 -12.25 6.66 5.96
C ALA A 67 -10.77 7.07 6.10
N GLY A 68 -10.18 7.68 5.06
CA GLY A 68 -8.79 8.15 5.08
C GLY A 68 -7.74 7.03 5.08
N LYS A 69 -7.99 5.94 4.34
CA LYS A 69 -7.01 4.82 4.15
C LYS A 69 -5.63 5.34 3.70
N THR A 70 -5.61 6.28 2.76
CA THR A 70 -4.37 6.90 2.25
C THR A 70 -3.60 7.65 3.34
N LEU A 71 -4.28 8.28 4.31
CA LEU A 71 -3.59 8.96 5.42
C LEU A 71 -2.80 7.97 6.28
N ILE A 72 -3.35 6.78 6.51
CA ILE A 72 -2.63 5.71 7.23
C ILE A 72 -1.37 5.30 6.47
N SER A 73 -1.47 5.13 5.14
CA SER A 73 -0.32 4.86 4.27
C SER A 73 0.74 5.97 4.36
N VAL A 74 0.34 7.24 4.30
CA VAL A 74 1.25 8.39 4.46
C VAL A 74 2.00 8.32 5.79
N MET A 75 1.30 8.10 6.89
CA MET A 75 1.92 8.02 8.21
C MET A 75 2.91 6.84 8.32
N LEU A 76 2.53 5.68 7.76
CA LEU A 76 3.40 4.51 7.75
C LEU A 76 4.65 4.74 6.89
N ILE A 77 4.50 5.36 5.72
CA ILE A 77 5.61 5.71 4.83
C ILE A 77 6.59 6.64 5.54
N LYS A 78 6.11 7.68 6.22
CA LYS A 78 6.96 8.59 7.02
C LYS A 78 7.74 7.85 8.08
N HIS A 79 7.09 6.95 8.81
CA HIS A 79 7.74 6.14 9.83
C HIS A 79 8.82 5.24 9.23
N MET A 80 8.53 4.56 8.12
CA MET A 80 9.52 3.69 7.44
C MET A 80 10.69 4.50 6.87
N LYS A 81 10.43 5.68 6.30
CA LYS A 81 11.49 6.57 5.80
C LYS A 81 12.42 7.03 6.92
N MET A 82 11.86 7.40 8.07
CA MET A 82 12.66 7.80 9.25
C MET A 82 13.62 6.68 9.67
N ILE A 83 13.17 5.42 9.68
CA ILE A 83 14.03 4.26 9.96
C ILE A 83 15.14 4.14 8.91
N GLU A 84 14.83 4.29 7.62
CA GLU A 84 15.86 4.21 6.56
C GLU A 84 16.85 5.38 6.63
N ASP A 85 16.39 6.61 6.96
CA ASP A 85 17.27 7.76 7.19
C ASP A 85 18.24 7.48 8.35
N GLU A 86 17.74 6.90 9.45
CA GLU A 86 18.56 6.52 10.60
C GLU A 86 19.57 5.41 10.26
N ASN A 87 19.14 4.37 9.54
CA ASN A 87 20.02 3.30 9.08
C ASN A 87 21.14 3.83 8.18
N CYS A 88 20.82 4.73 7.23
CA CYS A 88 21.83 5.38 6.39
C CYS A 88 22.86 6.18 7.19
N ARG A 89 22.48 6.76 8.33
CA ARG A 89 23.39 7.53 9.20
C ARG A 89 24.26 6.64 10.10
N THR A 90 23.72 5.49 10.53
CA THR A 90 24.29 4.69 11.63
C THR A 90 24.99 3.42 11.16
N ILE A 91 24.62 2.88 9.99
CA ILE A 91 25.16 1.62 9.46
C ILE A 91 26.10 1.93 8.27
N PRO A 92 27.41 1.66 8.38
CA PRO A 92 28.35 1.86 7.28
C PRO A 92 27.96 1.05 6.04
N ASN A 93 28.05 1.67 4.85
CA ASN A 93 27.69 1.07 3.57
C ASN A 93 26.26 0.50 3.53
N TYR A 94 25.34 1.09 4.31
CA TYR A 94 23.94 0.66 4.29
C TYR A 94 23.32 0.90 2.91
N ASN A 95 22.76 -0.19 2.38
CA ASN A 95 22.03 -0.12 1.13
C ASN A 95 20.58 0.30 1.42
N ARG A 96 20.28 1.57 1.14
CA ARG A 96 18.96 2.15 1.40
C ARG A 96 17.85 1.33 0.75
N LYS A 97 16.80 1.04 1.52
CA LYS A 97 15.62 0.34 1.01
C LYS A 97 14.53 1.31 0.60
N ILE A 98 13.69 0.85 -0.33
CA ILE A 98 12.67 1.67 -0.99
C ILE A 98 11.29 1.20 -0.54
N THR A 99 10.36 2.14 -0.37
CA THR A 99 8.94 1.83 -0.18
C THR A 99 8.22 1.80 -1.52
N PHE A 100 7.40 0.77 -1.76
CA PHE A 100 6.56 0.69 -2.97
C PHE A 100 5.08 0.85 -2.61
N PHE A 101 4.42 1.79 -3.29
CA PHE A 101 2.98 1.97 -3.26
C PHE A 101 2.37 1.43 -4.55
N LEU A 102 1.68 0.31 -4.45
CA LEU A 102 1.12 -0.39 -5.60
C LEU A 102 -0.37 -0.09 -5.76
N VAL A 103 -0.74 0.24 -6.99
CA VAL A 103 -2.11 0.49 -7.41
C VAL A 103 -2.51 -0.40 -8.59
N GLU A 104 -3.81 -0.52 -8.85
CA GLU A 104 -4.31 -1.33 -9.97
C GLU A 104 -4.20 -0.59 -11.32
N ARG A 105 -4.38 0.74 -11.34
CA ARG A 105 -4.57 1.52 -12.57
C ARG A 105 -3.69 2.76 -12.64
N VAL A 106 -3.32 3.15 -13.86
CA VAL A 106 -2.44 4.30 -14.13
C VAL A 106 -2.96 5.63 -13.53
N PRO A 107 -4.26 5.99 -13.62
CA PRO A 107 -4.74 7.23 -12.99
C PRO A 107 -4.51 7.28 -11.48
N LEU A 108 -4.57 6.11 -10.80
CA LEU A 108 -4.31 6.01 -9.36
C LEU A 108 -2.85 6.29 -9.03
N VAL A 109 -1.90 5.99 -9.93
CA VAL A 109 -0.47 6.33 -9.74
C VAL A 109 -0.33 7.84 -9.53
N PHE A 110 -0.94 8.63 -10.42
CA PHE A 110 -0.88 10.07 -10.33
C PHE A 110 -1.66 10.61 -9.12
N GLN A 111 -2.82 10.06 -8.80
CA GLN A 111 -3.58 10.48 -7.62
C GLN A 111 -2.78 10.28 -6.32
N GLN A 112 -2.22 9.09 -6.13
CA GLN A 112 -1.42 8.80 -4.93
C GLN A 112 -0.10 9.58 -4.93
N PHE A 113 0.49 9.86 -6.09
CA PHE A 113 1.66 10.73 -6.21
C PHE A 113 1.42 12.12 -5.62
N HIS A 114 0.35 12.81 -6.02
CA HIS A 114 0.07 14.15 -5.50
C HIS A 114 -0.17 14.15 -3.98
N VAL A 115 -0.80 13.10 -3.45
CA VAL A 115 -1.00 12.96 -2.01
C VAL A 115 0.35 12.78 -1.30
N LEU A 116 1.22 11.90 -1.79
CA LEU A 116 2.52 11.65 -1.16
C LEU A 116 3.45 12.85 -1.32
N GLU A 117 3.52 13.47 -2.50
CA GLU A 117 4.33 14.67 -2.76
C GLU A 117 3.95 15.84 -1.83
N SER A 118 2.65 16.02 -1.58
CA SER A 118 2.18 17.09 -0.68
C SER A 118 2.41 16.80 0.80
N ASN A 119 2.63 15.54 1.18
CA ASN A 119 2.64 15.13 2.58
C ASN A 119 3.99 14.60 3.05
N CYS A 120 4.86 14.12 2.16
CA CYS A 120 6.11 13.45 2.47
C CYS A 120 7.28 14.22 1.86
N ASP A 121 8.22 14.66 2.71
CA ASP A 121 9.52 15.15 2.25
C ASP A 121 10.42 13.95 1.91
N ALA A 122 10.34 13.50 0.65
CA ALA A 122 10.98 12.29 0.16
C ALA A 122 11.21 12.35 -1.36
N ARG A 123 12.18 11.57 -1.85
CA ARG A 123 12.38 11.36 -3.29
C ARG A 123 11.34 10.36 -3.80
N ILE A 124 10.33 10.86 -4.52
CA ILE A 124 9.17 10.06 -4.96
C ILE A 124 9.21 9.88 -6.47
N GLU A 125 9.18 8.63 -6.90
CA GLU A 125 9.11 8.25 -8.32
C GLU A 125 7.73 7.69 -8.66
N LYS A 126 7.15 8.14 -9.78
CA LYS A 126 5.90 7.61 -10.33
C LYS A 126 6.21 6.83 -11.60
N LEU A 127 5.72 5.60 -11.68
CA LEU A 127 6.06 4.67 -12.76
C LEU A 127 4.79 4.04 -13.32
N CYS A 128 4.48 4.34 -14.59
CA CYS A 128 3.30 3.85 -15.28
C CYS A 128 3.61 3.42 -16.73
N GLY A 129 2.72 2.63 -17.32
CA GLY A 129 2.90 2.09 -18.67
C GLY A 129 3.04 3.17 -19.76
N GLU A 130 2.50 4.37 -19.54
CA GLU A 130 2.62 5.52 -20.45
C GLU A 130 4.06 6.01 -20.61
N MET A 131 4.97 5.64 -19.72
CA MET A 131 6.38 6.00 -19.77
C MET A 131 7.23 5.03 -20.62
N ASN A 132 6.59 4.08 -21.31
CA ASN A 132 7.25 3.02 -22.08
C ASN A 132 8.30 2.25 -21.27
N VAL A 133 7.98 1.98 -20.01
CA VAL A 133 8.90 1.38 -19.01
C VAL A 133 9.45 0.02 -19.45
N ASP A 134 8.74 -0.68 -20.33
CA ASP A 134 9.15 -1.97 -20.88
C ASP A 134 10.43 -1.92 -21.71
N THR A 135 10.73 -0.76 -22.30
CA THR A 135 11.90 -0.52 -23.16
C THR A 135 13.15 -0.09 -22.37
N TRP A 136 13.01 0.13 -21.06
CA TRP A 136 14.10 0.64 -20.24
C TRP A 136 15.14 -0.44 -19.96
N SER A 137 16.41 -0.03 -19.99
CA SER A 137 17.54 -0.90 -19.65
C SER A 137 17.58 -1.21 -18.14
N LYS A 138 18.29 -2.27 -17.78
CA LYS A 138 18.57 -2.59 -16.37
C LYS A 138 19.23 -1.41 -15.64
N GLN A 139 20.17 -0.72 -16.30
CA GLN A 139 20.85 0.44 -15.70
C GLN A 139 19.87 1.56 -15.33
N LYS A 140 18.94 1.89 -16.24
CA LYS A 140 17.94 2.92 -15.96
C LYS A 140 17.06 2.57 -14.75
N TRP A 141 16.69 1.30 -14.60
CA TRP A 141 15.96 0.84 -13.42
C TRP A 141 16.77 0.96 -12.14
N LEU A 142 18.05 0.58 -12.17
CA LEU A 142 18.97 0.74 -11.03
C LEU A 142 19.10 2.22 -10.64
N ASP A 143 19.32 3.10 -11.61
CA ASP A 143 19.46 4.55 -11.36
C ASP A 143 18.20 5.13 -10.69
N ILE A 144 17.01 4.74 -11.15
CA ILE A 144 15.74 5.15 -10.53
C ILE A 144 15.66 4.66 -9.09
N PHE A 145 15.95 3.38 -8.85
CA PHE A 145 15.84 2.77 -7.52
C PHE A 145 16.90 3.26 -6.54
N ASP A 146 18.10 3.62 -7.00
CA ASP A 146 19.14 4.20 -6.13
C ASP A 146 18.81 5.65 -5.73
N ASN A 147 18.01 6.34 -6.55
CA ASN A 147 17.61 7.73 -6.31
C ASN A 147 16.21 7.90 -5.70
N ALA A 148 15.44 6.83 -5.52
CA ALA A 148 14.10 6.87 -4.94
C ALA A 148 14.09 6.48 -3.46
N ASP A 149 13.21 7.13 -2.69
CA ASP A 149 12.81 6.68 -1.36
C ASP A 149 11.47 5.94 -1.43
N ILE A 150 10.60 6.41 -2.33
CA ILE A 150 9.26 5.89 -2.54
C ILE A 150 9.02 5.72 -4.04
N CYS A 151 8.54 4.57 -4.47
CA CYS A 151 8.05 4.35 -5.83
C CYS A 151 6.55 4.06 -5.83
N ILE A 152 5.80 4.76 -6.67
CA ILE A 152 4.36 4.56 -6.87
C ILE A 152 4.16 3.98 -8.26
N MET A 153 3.55 2.81 -8.36
CA MET A 153 3.42 2.14 -9.65
C MET A 153 2.26 1.18 -9.74
N THR A 154 1.91 0.79 -10.97
CA THR A 154 1.02 -0.36 -11.15
C THR A 154 1.74 -1.65 -10.74
N ALA A 155 1.02 -2.60 -10.15
CA ALA A 155 1.66 -3.84 -9.72
C ALA A 155 2.22 -4.70 -10.85
N GLN A 156 1.70 -4.55 -12.07
CA GLN A 156 2.28 -5.22 -13.23
C GLN A 156 3.76 -4.81 -13.43
N ILE A 157 4.07 -3.52 -13.28
CA ILE A 157 5.45 -3.01 -13.42
C ILE A 157 6.36 -3.63 -12.36
N LEU A 158 5.97 -3.62 -11.08
CA LEU A 158 6.79 -4.22 -10.04
C LEU A 158 7.02 -5.72 -10.31
N ARG A 159 5.97 -6.45 -10.70
CA ARG A 159 6.08 -7.87 -11.04
C ARG A 159 7.10 -8.08 -12.16
N ASP A 160 7.05 -7.29 -13.21
CA ASP A 160 7.92 -7.46 -14.38
C ASP A 160 9.38 -7.09 -14.06
N VAL A 161 9.61 -6.06 -13.25
CA VAL A 161 10.94 -5.69 -12.74
C VAL A 161 11.53 -6.80 -11.87
N LEU A 162 10.74 -7.39 -10.97
CA LEU A 162 11.15 -8.54 -10.15
C LEU A 162 11.44 -9.77 -11.02
N GLN A 163 10.58 -10.06 -12.00
CA GLN A 163 10.73 -11.21 -12.90
C GLN A 163 11.98 -11.10 -13.78
N ARG A 164 12.33 -9.89 -14.22
CA ARG A 164 13.56 -9.61 -14.99
C ARG A 164 14.83 -9.57 -14.12
N GLY A 165 14.70 -9.59 -12.79
CA GLY A 165 15.84 -9.48 -11.87
C GLY A 165 16.48 -8.09 -11.85
N PHE A 166 15.70 -7.04 -12.13
CA PHE A 166 16.14 -5.65 -12.08
C PHE A 166 16.02 -5.05 -10.66
N LEU A 167 15.19 -5.67 -9.82
CA LEU A 167 15.03 -5.38 -8.40
C LEU A 167 14.94 -6.71 -7.64
N SER A 168 15.47 -6.73 -6.42
CA SER A 168 15.24 -7.82 -5.47
C SER A 168 14.47 -7.28 -4.25
N LEU A 169 13.62 -8.10 -3.63
CA LEU A 169 12.76 -7.67 -2.53
C LEU A 169 13.52 -7.36 -1.22
N ASP A 170 14.79 -7.72 -1.12
CA ASP A 170 15.67 -7.31 -0.01
C ASP A 170 16.00 -5.80 -0.04
N ARG A 171 15.92 -5.17 -1.22
CA ARG A 171 15.98 -3.70 -1.43
C ARG A 171 14.67 -2.98 -1.06
N VAL A 172 13.66 -3.69 -0.56
CA VAL A 172 12.33 -3.14 -0.27
C VAL A 172 12.05 -3.18 1.24
N ASN A 173 11.63 -2.06 1.83
CA ASN A 173 11.27 -2.01 3.25
C ASN A 173 9.76 -2.18 3.49
N LEU A 174 8.92 -1.71 2.56
CA LEU A 174 7.47 -1.69 2.66
C LEU A 174 6.82 -1.86 1.29
N LEU A 175 5.84 -2.76 1.21
CA LEU A 175 4.91 -2.91 0.10
C LEU A 175 3.51 -2.50 0.56
N ILE A 176 2.95 -1.46 -0.07
CA ILE A 176 1.56 -1.04 0.12
C ILE A 176 0.73 -1.53 -1.06
N PHE A 177 -0.40 -2.19 -0.78
CA PHE A 177 -1.33 -2.68 -1.80
C PHE A 177 -2.66 -1.93 -1.68
N ASP A 178 -2.92 -1.02 -2.61
CA ASP A 178 -4.21 -0.34 -2.73
C ASP A 178 -5.26 -1.26 -3.36
N GLU A 179 -6.49 -1.21 -2.87
CA GLU A 179 -7.57 -2.13 -3.21
C GLU A 179 -7.11 -3.61 -3.25
N CYS A 180 -6.45 -4.03 -2.17
CA CYS A 180 -5.82 -5.35 -2.07
C CYS A 180 -6.80 -6.53 -2.20
N HIS A 181 -8.12 -6.29 -2.14
CA HIS A 181 -9.15 -7.29 -2.43
C HIS A 181 -9.10 -7.83 -3.87
N HIS A 182 -8.47 -7.11 -4.81
CA HIS A 182 -8.25 -7.58 -6.17
C HIS A 182 -7.18 -8.68 -6.29
N ALA A 183 -6.41 -8.96 -5.23
CA ALA A 183 -5.32 -9.95 -5.22
C ALA A 183 -5.81 -11.40 -5.29
N THR A 184 -6.45 -11.77 -6.39
CA THR A 184 -7.01 -13.10 -6.65
C THR A 184 -6.40 -13.72 -7.90
N LYS A 185 -6.27 -15.05 -7.92
CA LYS A 185 -5.90 -15.82 -9.12
C LYS A 185 -4.63 -15.27 -9.79
N GLY A 186 -4.70 -14.86 -11.07
CA GLY A 186 -3.58 -14.34 -11.84
C GLY A 186 -3.28 -12.85 -11.63
N HIS A 187 -3.94 -12.17 -10.69
CA HIS A 187 -3.72 -10.74 -10.47
C HIS A 187 -2.25 -10.45 -10.08
N PRO A 188 -1.63 -9.37 -10.59
CA PRO A 188 -0.23 -9.05 -10.31
C PRO A 188 0.12 -9.00 -8.82
N TYR A 189 -0.77 -8.48 -7.96
CA TYR A 189 -0.58 -8.53 -6.50
C TYR A 189 -0.33 -9.95 -5.98
N ASN A 190 -1.16 -10.91 -6.40
CA ASN A 190 -1.00 -12.29 -5.97
C ASN A 190 0.31 -12.88 -6.52
N LEU A 191 0.66 -12.60 -7.78
CA LEU A 191 1.89 -13.09 -8.38
C LEU A 191 3.14 -12.56 -7.66
N ILE A 192 3.15 -11.27 -7.28
CA ILE A 192 4.23 -10.67 -6.46
C ILE A 192 4.39 -11.45 -5.15
N MET A 193 3.28 -11.71 -4.44
CA MET A 193 3.30 -12.42 -3.17
C MET A 193 3.76 -13.88 -3.33
N TYR A 194 3.16 -14.61 -4.27
CA TYR A 194 3.37 -16.04 -4.47
C TYR A 194 4.74 -16.39 -5.07
N GLN A 195 5.19 -15.61 -6.06
CA GLN A 195 6.42 -15.91 -6.80
C GLN A 195 7.67 -15.35 -6.11
N PHE A 196 7.54 -14.25 -5.36
CA PHE A 196 8.69 -13.55 -4.79
C PHE A 196 8.62 -13.50 -3.26
N TYR A 197 7.62 -12.81 -2.69
CA TYR A 197 7.58 -12.54 -1.24
C TYR A 197 7.61 -13.80 -0.36
N HIS A 198 6.75 -14.77 -0.67
CA HIS A 198 6.62 -16.00 0.13
C HIS A 198 7.78 -16.97 -0.01
N ARG A 199 8.64 -16.77 -1.03
CA ARG A 199 9.82 -17.59 -1.31
C ARG A 199 11.10 -17.02 -0.71
N MET A 200 11.08 -15.81 -0.16
CA MET A 200 12.24 -15.23 0.51
C MET A 200 12.61 -16.01 1.77
N GLU A 201 13.90 -16.32 1.93
CA GLU A 201 14.48 -17.03 3.09
C GLU A 201 15.08 -16.08 4.14
N GLY A 202 15.00 -14.76 3.92
CA GLY A 202 15.55 -13.72 4.81
C GLY A 202 14.53 -12.67 5.28
N PRO A 203 15.01 -11.49 5.74
CA PRO A 203 14.16 -10.36 6.08
C PRO A 203 13.24 -10.01 4.91
N ARG A 204 11.95 -9.85 5.20
CA ARG A 204 10.95 -9.54 4.19
C ARG A 204 10.49 -8.10 4.32
N PRO A 205 10.07 -7.47 3.21
CA PRO A 205 9.36 -6.20 3.28
C PRO A 205 8.16 -6.30 4.21
N LYS A 206 7.85 -5.20 4.87
CA LYS A 206 6.56 -5.03 5.55
C LYS A 206 5.44 -4.97 4.51
N ILE A 207 4.26 -5.47 4.86
CA ILE A 207 3.08 -5.44 4.01
C ILE A 207 1.99 -4.60 4.66
N PHE A 208 1.46 -3.64 3.91
CA PHE A 208 0.25 -2.91 4.26
C PHE A 208 -0.77 -2.97 3.12
N GLY A 209 -1.76 -3.83 3.23
CA GLY A 209 -2.90 -3.87 2.33
C GLY A 209 -3.99 -2.92 2.82
N MET A 210 -4.64 -2.22 1.90
CA MET A 210 -5.81 -1.43 2.21
C MET A 210 -6.92 -1.74 1.20
N THR A 211 -8.17 -1.74 1.66
CA THR A 211 -9.33 -2.01 0.81
C THR A 211 -10.56 -1.35 1.39
N ALA A 212 -11.48 -0.92 0.54
CA ALA A 212 -12.85 -0.67 0.97
C ALA A 212 -13.49 -1.96 1.50
N SER A 213 -14.44 -1.85 2.44
CA SER A 213 -15.36 -2.95 2.77
C SER A 213 -16.38 -3.07 1.62
N PRO A 214 -16.35 -4.10 0.76
CA PRO A 214 -17.37 -4.26 -0.25
C PRO A 214 -18.63 -4.85 0.40
N ALA A 215 -19.79 -4.61 -0.21
CA ALA A 215 -21.05 -5.23 0.22
C ALA A 215 -20.96 -6.77 0.38
N ASN A 216 -20.01 -7.43 -0.31
CA ASN A 216 -19.73 -8.86 -0.20
C ASN A 216 -18.51 -9.19 0.70
N LYS A 217 -18.70 -9.09 2.02
CA LYS A 217 -17.66 -9.36 3.06
C LYS A 217 -17.00 -10.74 2.95
N ALA A 218 -17.70 -11.77 2.47
CA ALA A 218 -17.21 -13.15 2.44
C ALA A 218 -16.07 -13.40 1.42
N ASN A 219 -16.09 -12.72 0.27
CA ASN A 219 -15.10 -12.93 -0.80
C ASN A 219 -13.80 -12.16 -0.55
N VAL A 220 -13.87 -11.02 0.14
CA VAL A 220 -12.71 -10.21 0.55
C VAL A 220 -11.85 -10.95 1.56
N ASN A 221 -12.48 -11.52 2.59
CA ASN A 221 -11.76 -12.24 3.64
C ASN A 221 -11.04 -13.49 3.10
N LYS A 222 -11.67 -14.29 2.23
CA LYS A 222 -11.01 -15.48 1.66
C LYS A 222 -9.86 -15.12 0.72
N SER A 223 -10.07 -14.14 -0.16
CA SER A 223 -9.08 -13.74 -1.17
C SER A 223 -7.85 -13.12 -0.53
N ILE A 224 -8.04 -12.16 0.36
CA ILE A 224 -6.91 -11.42 0.93
C ILE A 224 -6.12 -12.27 1.92
N MET A 225 -6.82 -13.06 2.77
CA MET A 225 -6.14 -13.92 3.76
C MET A 225 -5.33 -15.03 3.11
N TYR A 226 -5.78 -15.55 1.96
CA TYR A 226 -5.12 -16.66 1.29
C TYR A 226 -3.83 -16.25 0.57
N TYR A 227 -3.76 -15.04 0.02
CA TYR A 227 -2.65 -14.62 -0.86
C TYR A 227 -1.70 -13.61 -0.23
N ILE A 228 -2.23 -12.63 0.53
CA ILE A 228 -1.44 -11.58 1.18
C ILE A 228 -1.14 -11.96 2.65
N GLY A 229 -2.08 -12.66 3.30
CA GLY A 229 -1.95 -13.10 4.70
C GLY A 229 -1.24 -14.44 4.92
N ASN A 230 -1.27 -15.36 3.95
CA ASN A 230 -0.78 -16.73 4.09
C ASN A 230 0.06 -17.22 2.90
N LYS A 231 0.88 -18.25 3.17
CA LYS A 231 1.45 -19.14 2.16
C LYS A 231 0.34 -20.12 1.74
N PRO A 232 -0.04 -20.26 0.46
CA PRO A 232 -0.98 -21.30 0.07
C PRO A 232 -0.40 -22.65 0.50
N ARG A 233 -1.18 -23.41 1.30
CA ARG A 233 -0.86 -24.83 1.51
C ARG A 233 -1.00 -25.52 0.15
N ARG A 234 0.00 -26.35 -0.17
CA ARG A 234 0.02 -27.21 -1.36
C ARG A 234 -1.25 -28.04 -1.45
#